data_AF-A0A936LYN0-F1
#
_entry.id   AF-A0A936LYN0-F1
#
_cell.length_a   1.000
_cell.length_b   1.000
_cell.length_c   1.000
_cell.angle_alpha   90.00
_cell.angle_beta   90.00
_cell.angle_gamma   90.00
#
_symmetry.space_group_name_H-M   'P 1'
#
loop_
_entity.id
_entity.type
_entity.pdbx_description
1 polymer ?
#
loop_
_entity_poly.entity_id
_entity_poly.type
_entity_poly.pdbx_seq_one_letter_code
_entity_poly.pdbx_strand_id
1 'polypeptide(L)'
;MRAAAVAILLCLSVISAQPAKVRRSSVAAMEKSFDQSLLRLGDNPFTLVGNTRGLHLAGYGAVFTAEVNLIMGPTLSPFRQTISPEDIVRLHERKIERLPHLRRTMREMLLSAAASLDDVPATERIVLGVRLLYLPYENTEGLPAHILMQGERARLLDAKLGRVPAEAALAVVEDF
;
A
#
# COMPACT_ATOMS: atom_id res chain seq x y z
N MET A 1 -15.44 -15.80 66.90
CA MET A 1 -16.49 -15.44 65.91
C MET A 1 -16.45 -13.93 65.71
N ARG A 2 -16.57 -13.48 64.44
CA ARG A 2 -16.49 -12.10 63.90
C ARG A 2 -15.06 -11.67 63.55
N ALA A 3 -14.74 -11.21 62.34
CA ALA A 3 -15.33 -11.33 61.01
C ALA A 3 -14.15 -11.02 60.06
N ALA A 4 -14.02 -11.78 58.98
CA ALA A 4 -12.91 -11.74 58.06
C ALA A 4 -12.79 -10.36 57.38
N ALA A 5 -11.56 -9.81 57.36
CA ALA A 5 -11.23 -8.64 56.57
C ALA A 5 -11.31 -9.03 55.09
N VAL A 6 -12.32 -8.48 54.41
CA VAL A 6 -12.60 -8.67 52.99
C VAL A 6 -11.46 -8.05 52.17
N ALA A 7 -10.62 -8.91 51.60
CA ALA A 7 -9.69 -8.54 50.54
C ALA A 7 -10.52 -8.15 49.31
N ILE A 8 -10.61 -6.85 49.02
CA ILE A 8 -11.18 -6.34 47.78
C ILE A 8 -10.19 -6.69 46.67
N LEU A 9 -10.46 -7.82 46.01
CA LEU A 9 -9.89 -8.20 44.74
C LEU A 9 -10.30 -7.13 43.72
N LEU A 10 -9.36 -6.25 43.34
CA LEU A 10 -9.45 -5.43 42.13
C LEU A 10 -9.43 -6.39 40.93
N CYS A 11 -10.57 -7.01 40.63
CA CYS A 11 -10.81 -7.60 39.32
C CYS A 11 -10.79 -6.44 38.32
N LEU A 12 -9.62 -6.22 37.67
CA LEU A 12 -9.57 -5.52 36.41
C LEU A 12 -10.52 -6.25 35.47
N SER A 13 -11.70 -5.68 35.26
CA SER A 13 -12.56 -6.03 34.14
C SER A 13 -11.80 -5.65 32.88
N VAL A 14 -10.98 -6.57 32.38
CA VAL A 14 -10.57 -6.61 30.98
C VAL A 14 -11.85 -6.83 30.21
N ILE A 15 -12.55 -5.74 29.91
CA ILE A 15 -13.53 -5.73 28.83
C ILE A 15 -12.69 -6.05 27.60
N SER A 16 -12.69 -7.33 27.21
CA SER A 16 -12.22 -7.74 25.90
C SER A 16 -13.10 -7.01 24.90
N ALA A 17 -12.70 -5.80 24.51
CA ALA A 17 -13.26 -5.12 23.37
C ALA A 17 -13.21 -6.14 22.23
N GLN A 18 -14.38 -6.64 21.82
CA GLN A 18 -14.43 -7.52 20.67
C GLN A 18 -13.68 -6.81 19.55
N PRO A 19 -12.68 -7.45 18.91
CA PRO A 19 -11.90 -6.78 17.89
C PRO A 19 -12.88 -6.23 16.87
N ALA A 20 -12.81 -4.91 16.62
CA ALA A 20 -13.66 -4.25 15.64
C ALA A 20 -13.56 -5.07 14.36
N LYS A 21 -14.67 -5.71 13.97
CA LYS A 21 -14.67 -6.61 12.83
C LYS A 21 -14.67 -5.76 11.58
N VAL A 22 -13.49 -5.48 11.05
CA VAL A 22 -13.30 -4.76 9.79
C VAL A 22 -14.18 -5.40 8.73
N ARG A 23 -15.04 -4.59 8.12
CA ARG A 23 -16.04 -5.11 7.18
C ARG A 23 -15.33 -5.44 5.87
N ARG A 24 -15.59 -6.63 5.32
CA ARG A 24 -15.04 -7.02 4.02
C ARG A 24 -15.43 -6.04 2.91
N SER A 25 -16.61 -5.41 3.02
CA SER A 25 -17.07 -4.36 2.11
C SER A 25 -16.20 -3.09 2.15
N SER A 26 -15.73 -2.67 3.34
CA SER A 26 -14.78 -1.54 3.47
C SER A 26 -13.47 -1.85 2.75
N VAL A 27 -12.93 -3.05 2.95
CA VAL A 27 -11.72 -3.52 2.25
C VAL A 27 -11.96 -3.58 0.75
N ALA A 28 -13.14 -4.06 0.30
CA ALA A 28 -13.48 -4.15 -1.12
C ALA A 28 -13.63 -2.79 -1.80
N ALA A 29 -14.18 -1.81 -1.10
CA ALA A 29 -14.23 -0.44 -1.58
C ALA A 29 -12.81 0.14 -1.72
N MET A 30 -11.91 -0.18 -0.78
CA MET A 30 -10.53 0.27 -0.83
C MET A 30 -9.74 -0.35 -1.98
N GLU A 31 -9.91 -1.66 -2.23
CA GLU A 31 -9.33 -2.34 -3.41
C GLU A 31 -9.65 -1.56 -4.71
N LYS A 32 -10.93 -1.23 -4.92
CA LYS A 32 -11.37 -0.47 -6.10
C LYS A 32 -10.82 0.96 -6.12
N SER A 33 -10.77 1.63 -4.96
CA SER A 33 -10.23 2.98 -4.85
C SER A 33 -8.74 3.00 -5.22
N PHE A 34 -7.99 1.98 -4.83
CA PHE A 34 -6.56 1.86 -5.13
C PHE A 34 -6.32 1.64 -6.62
N ASP A 35 -7.09 0.75 -7.24
CA ASP A 35 -7.06 0.55 -8.69
C ASP A 35 -7.31 1.87 -9.44
N GLN A 36 -8.32 2.64 -9.01
CA GLN A 36 -8.61 3.94 -9.61
C GLN A 36 -7.47 4.96 -9.42
N SER A 37 -6.84 5.02 -8.25
CA SER A 37 -5.73 5.93 -8.00
C SER A 37 -4.51 5.62 -8.88
N LEU A 38 -4.19 4.34 -9.07
CA LEU A 38 -3.08 3.91 -9.93
C LEU A 38 -3.35 4.21 -11.42
N LEU A 39 -4.61 4.15 -11.84
CA LEU A 39 -5.02 4.39 -13.23
C LEU A 39 -5.26 5.87 -13.58
N ARG A 40 -5.32 6.78 -12.60
CA ARG A 40 -5.68 8.21 -12.81
C ARG A 40 -4.52 9.10 -13.29
N LEU A 41 -3.36 8.54 -13.63
CA LEU A 41 -2.16 9.29 -14.02
C LEU A 41 -2.25 9.85 -15.45
N GLY A 42 -3.01 10.95 -15.64
CA GLY A 42 -2.98 11.82 -16.82
C GLY A 42 -2.83 11.10 -18.18
N ASP A 43 -1.96 11.61 -19.04
CA ASP A 43 -1.78 11.10 -20.41
C ASP A 43 -1.01 9.76 -20.48
N ASN A 44 -0.40 9.32 -19.39
CA ASN A 44 0.34 8.07 -19.35
C ASN A 44 0.09 7.38 -18.01
N PRO A 45 -1.04 6.68 -17.81
CA PRO A 45 -1.34 5.99 -16.56
C PRO A 45 -0.41 4.79 -16.34
N PHE A 46 -0.29 4.34 -15.09
CA PHE A 46 0.29 3.02 -14.85
C PHE A 46 -0.61 1.95 -15.46
N THR A 47 -0.02 0.86 -15.96
CA THR A 47 -0.81 -0.30 -16.35
C THR A 47 -0.94 -1.22 -15.15
N LEU A 48 -2.18 -1.46 -14.72
CA LEU A 48 -2.47 -2.43 -13.68
C LEU A 48 -2.39 -3.84 -14.29
N VAL A 49 -1.49 -4.67 -13.79
CA VAL A 49 -1.29 -6.05 -14.26
C VAL A 49 -2.26 -6.99 -13.55
N GLY A 50 -2.54 -6.71 -12.27
CA GLY A 50 -3.56 -7.39 -11.49
C GLY A 50 -4.25 -6.41 -10.54
N ASN A 51 -5.56 -6.59 -10.37
CA ASN A 51 -6.36 -5.76 -9.46
C ASN A 51 -5.80 -5.83 -8.04
N THR A 52 -5.92 -4.72 -7.32
CA THR A 52 -5.54 -4.63 -5.91
C THR A 52 -6.29 -5.69 -5.11
N ARG A 53 -5.55 -6.43 -4.28
CA ARG A 53 -6.08 -7.41 -3.33
C ARG A 53 -5.84 -6.92 -1.92
N GLY A 54 -6.89 -6.94 -1.10
CA GLY A 54 -6.90 -6.50 0.27
C GLY A 54 -7.30 -7.62 1.23
N LEU A 55 -6.62 -7.69 2.36
CA LEU A 55 -6.91 -8.59 3.48
C LEU A 55 -6.80 -7.83 4.79
N HIS A 56 -7.70 -8.09 5.73
CA HIS A 56 -7.53 -7.65 7.12
C HIS A 56 -7.01 -8.80 7.97
N LEU A 57 -5.95 -8.52 8.73
CA LEU A 57 -5.32 -9.43 9.68
C LEU A 57 -5.58 -8.88 11.08
N ALA A 58 -6.45 -9.53 11.86
CA ALA A 58 -6.79 -9.06 13.20
C ALA A 58 -5.55 -8.95 14.10
N GLY A 59 -5.40 -7.83 14.81
CA GLY A 59 -4.23 -7.54 15.63
C GLY A 59 -3.03 -6.98 14.86
N TYR A 60 -3.08 -6.98 13.52
CA TYR A 60 -2.03 -6.42 12.67
C TYR A 60 -2.53 -5.24 11.83
N GLY A 61 -3.65 -5.42 11.12
CA GLY A 61 -4.27 -4.38 10.30
C GLY A 61 -4.59 -4.79 8.87
N ALA A 62 -4.82 -3.80 8.01
CA ALA A 62 -5.23 -3.99 6.62
C ALA A 62 -4.02 -4.01 5.68
N VAL A 63 -3.91 -5.06 4.87
CA VAL A 63 -2.81 -5.30 3.94
C VAL A 63 -3.35 -5.31 2.52
N PHE A 64 -2.75 -4.50 1.66
CA PHE A 64 -3.08 -4.39 0.25
C PHE A 64 -1.87 -4.71 -0.62
N THR A 65 -2.11 -5.40 -1.72
CA THR A 65 -1.10 -5.69 -2.74
C THR A 65 -1.62 -5.32 -4.12
N ALA A 66 -0.80 -4.69 -4.94
CA ALA A 66 -1.08 -4.43 -6.35
C ALA A 66 0.14 -4.76 -7.21
N GLU A 67 -0.08 -5.02 -8.49
CA GLU A 67 0.99 -5.22 -9.46
C GLU A 67 0.82 -4.24 -10.62
N VAL A 68 1.87 -3.49 -10.92
CA VAL A 68 1.85 -2.45 -11.93
C VAL A 68 3.03 -2.58 -12.88
N ASN A 69 2.77 -2.27 -14.14
CA ASN A 69 3.82 -1.86 -15.05
C ASN A 69 3.84 -0.32 -15.08
N LEU A 70 5.00 0.26 -14.76
CA LEU A 70 5.17 1.71 -14.75
C LEU A 70 4.88 2.31 -16.12
N ILE A 71 5.31 1.63 -17.18
CA ILE A 71 5.11 2.08 -18.55
C ILE A 71 5.19 0.91 -19.53
N MET A 72 4.34 0.92 -20.53
CA MET A 72 4.35 -0.13 -21.56
C MET A 72 5.63 -0.01 -22.41
N GLY A 73 6.41 -1.09 -22.42
CA GLY A 73 7.61 -1.20 -23.24
C GLY A 73 7.30 -1.65 -24.67
N PRO A 74 8.30 -1.62 -25.56
CA PRO A 74 8.16 -2.14 -26.91
C PRO A 74 7.94 -3.65 -26.88
N THR A 75 6.96 -4.15 -27.63
CA THR A 75 6.65 -5.58 -27.70
C THR A 75 7.10 -6.18 -29.02
N LEU A 76 7.38 -7.49 -29.00
CA LEU A 76 7.64 -8.24 -30.22
C LEU A 76 6.37 -8.36 -31.06
N SER A 77 6.51 -8.22 -32.37
CA SER A 77 5.42 -8.39 -33.34
C SER A 77 5.96 -9.02 -34.64
N PRO A 78 5.08 -9.50 -35.55
CA PRO A 78 5.53 -10.00 -36.85
C PRO A 78 6.37 -9.00 -37.66
N PHE A 79 6.21 -7.70 -37.40
CA PHE A 79 6.95 -6.61 -38.06
C PHE A 79 8.14 -6.09 -37.23
N ARG A 80 8.30 -6.57 -35.99
CA ARG A 80 9.39 -6.21 -35.08
C ARG A 80 9.80 -7.42 -34.27
N GLN A 81 10.74 -8.20 -34.81
CA GLN A 81 11.19 -9.46 -34.22
C GLN A 81 12.28 -9.29 -33.17
N THR A 82 12.86 -8.10 -33.05
CA THR A 82 13.89 -7.78 -32.05
C THR A 82 13.59 -6.46 -31.36
N ILE A 83 13.93 -6.39 -30.08
CA ILE A 83 13.95 -5.14 -29.31
C ILE A 83 15.37 -4.58 -29.41
N SER A 84 15.51 -3.32 -29.83
CA SER A 84 16.84 -2.74 -29.99
C SER A 84 17.43 -2.32 -28.64
N PRO A 85 18.76 -2.27 -28.49
CA PRO A 85 19.39 -1.79 -27.26
C PRO A 85 18.97 -0.36 -26.87
N GLU A 86 18.80 0.54 -27.85
CA GLU A 86 18.38 1.93 -27.63
C GLU A 86 16.97 2.00 -27.02
N ASP A 87 16.11 1.08 -27.40
CA ASP A 87 14.75 0.95 -26.86
C ASP A 87 14.75 0.47 -25.42
N ILE A 88 15.66 -0.44 -25.06
CA ILE A 88 15.83 -0.92 -23.69
C ILE A 88 16.31 0.22 -22.79
N VAL A 89 17.31 0.99 -23.25
CA VAL A 89 17.82 2.17 -22.52
C VAL A 89 16.73 3.20 -22.30
N ARG A 90 15.99 3.55 -23.37
CA ARG A 90 14.90 4.54 -23.29
C ARG A 90 13.76 4.07 -22.38
N LEU A 91 13.42 2.79 -22.42
CA LEU A 91 12.42 2.22 -21.51
C LEU A 91 12.87 2.34 -20.06
N HIS A 92 14.14 2.00 -19.79
CA HIS A 92 14.73 2.07 -18.48
C HIS A 92 14.68 3.48 -17.89
N GLU A 93 15.17 4.49 -18.63
CA GLU A 93 15.13 5.90 -18.22
C GLU A 93 13.70 6.36 -17.88
N ARG A 94 12.72 6.04 -18.74
CA ARG A 94 11.31 6.37 -18.51
C ARG A 94 10.73 5.67 -17.29
N LYS A 95 11.17 4.45 -16.97
CA LYS A 95 10.74 3.76 -15.74
C LYS A 95 11.31 4.44 -14.50
N ILE A 96 12.60 4.82 -14.51
CA ILE A 96 13.25 5.55 -13.43
C ILE A 96 12.53 6.88 -13.15
N GLU A 97 12.24 7.67 -14.19
CA GLU A 97 11.53 8.95 -14.10
C GLU A 97 10.13 8.82 -13.47
N ARG A 98 9.49 7.65 -13.60
CA ARG A 98 8.14 7.40 -13.10
C ARG A 98 8.09 6.89 -11.67
N LEU A 99 9.18 6.39 -11.11
CA LEU A 99 9.22 5.92 -9.72
C LEU A 99 8.79 6.98 -8.70
N PRO A 100 9.25 8.25 -8.77
CA PRO A 100 8.79 9.29 -7.85
C PRO A 100 7.27 9.49 -7.89
N HIS A 101 6.65 9.32 -9.05
CA HIS A 101 5.19 9.46 -9.20
C HIS A 101 4.49 8.29 -8.51
N LEU A 102 4.96 7.06 -8.72
CA LEU A 102 4.40 5.89 -8.04
C LEU A 102 4.49 6.03 -6.52
N ARG A 103 5.65 6.43 -6.00
CA ARG A 103 5.86 6.66 -4.55
C ARG A 103 4.87 7.70 -3.99
N ARG A 104 4.63 8.79 -4.72
CA ARG A 104 3.66 9.81 -4.32
C ARG A 104 2.24 9.24 -4.30
N THR A 105 1.83 8.57 -5.37
CA THR A 105 0.51 7.95 -5.48
C THR A 105 0.27 6.93 -4.35
N MET A 106 1.23 6.05 -4.09
CA MET A 106 1.15 5.07 -2.99
C MET A 106 0.99 5.73 -1.63
N ARG A 107 1.74 6.81 -1.37
CA ARG A 107 1.62 7.59 -0.14
C ARG A 107 0.22 8.18 0.03
N GLU A 108 -0.30 8.83 -1.01
CA GLU A 108 -1.63 9.43 -1.00
C GLU A 108 -2.74 8.39 -0.81
N MET A 109 -2.58 7.22 -1.42
CA MET A 109 -3.45 6.05 -1.22
C MET A 109 -3.45 5.61 0.24
N LEU A 110 -2.27 5.46 0.85
CA LEU A 110 -2.15 5.02 2.24
C LEU A 110 -2.79 6.01 3.23
N LEU A 111 -2.56 7.31 3.03
CA LEU A 111 -3.17 8.37 3.84
C LEU A 111 -4.70 8.42 3.67
N SER A 112 -5.19 8.22 2.45
CA SER A 112 -6.64 8.23 2.16
C SER A 112 -7.34 6.97 2.69
N ALA A 113 -6.63 5.84 2.72
CA ALA A 113 -7.10 4.60 3.34
C ALA A 113 -7.29 4.75 4.85
N ALA A 114 -6.38 5.47 5.54
CA ALA A 114 -6.49 5.70 6.99
C ALA A 114 -7.77 6.46 7.39
N ALA A 115 -8.22 7.39 6.54
CA ALA A 115 -9.47 8.11 6.73
C ALA A 115 -10.71 7.27 6.40
N SER A 116 -10.61 6.38 5.41
CA SER A 116 -11.73 5.59 4.90
C SER A 116 -11.96 4.27 5.65
N LEU A 117 -10.92 3.67 6.21
CA LEU A 117 -10.98 2.43 6.99
C LEU A 117 -11.14 2.75 8.47
N ASP A 118 -12.27 3.35 8.82
CA ASP A 118 -12.57 3.77 10.20
C ASP A 118 -12.78 2.61 11.18
N ASP A 119 -13.13 1.44 10.63
CA ASP A 119 -13.31 0.17 11.31
C ASP A 119 -11.99 -0.56 11.63
N VAL A 120 -10.85 -0.14 11.06
CA VAL A 120 -9.52 -0.61 11.46
C VAL A 120 -9.12 0.08 12.78
N PRO A 121 -8.69 -0.67 13.81
CA PRO A 121 -8.21 -0.10 15.07
C PRO A 121 -7.11 0.95 14.86
N ALA A 122 -7.12 2.00 15.69
CA ALA A 122 -6.20 3.13 15.59
C ALA A 122 -4.71 2.72 15.66
N THR A 123 -4.41 1.68 16.44
CA THR A 123 -3.06 1.12 16.64
C THR A 123 -2.66 0.07 15.61
N GLU A 124 -3.61 -0.41 14.79
CA GLU A 124 -3.31 -1.37 13.73
C GLU A 124 -2.76 -0.64 12.49
N ARG A 125 -2.06 -1.39 11.64
CA ARG A 125 -1.37 -0.88 10.47
C ARG A 125 -2.24 -0.89 9.22
N ILE A 126 -1.95 0.04 8.33
CA ILE A 126 -2.34 -0.07 6.93
C ILE A 126 -1.05 -0.28 6.15
N VAL A 127 -1.05 -1.29 5.28
CA VAL A 127 0.10 -1.68 4.48
C VAL A 127 -0.29 -1.72 3.01
N LEU A 128 0.54 -1.16 2.15
CA LEU A 128 0.43 -1.24 0.71
C LEU A 128 1.75 -1.72 0.12
N GLY A 129 1.73 -2.89 -0.51
CA GLY A 129 2.82 -3.40 -1.34
C GLY A 129 2.49 -3.25 -2.83
N VAL A 130 3.41 -2.68 -3.60
CA VAL A 130 3.28 -2.60 -5.06
C VAL A 130 4.45 -3.33 -5.69
N ARG A 131 4.14 -4.33 -6.53
CA ARG A 131 5.10 -5.06 -7.36
C ARG A 131 5.25 -4.37 -8.71
N LEU A 132 6.49 -4.22 -9.16
CA LEU A 132 6.80 -3.79 -10.52
C LEU A 132 6.93 -4.99 -11.45
N LEU A 133 6.21 -4.95 -12.56
CA LEU A 133 6.37 -5.92 -13.64
C LEU A 133 7.58 -5.53 -14.51
N TYR A 134 8.46 -6.51 -14.71
CA TYR A 134 9.57 -6.44 -15.66
C TYR A 134 9.48 -7.59 -16.66
N LEU A 135 9.66 -7.26 -17.93
CA LEU A 135 9.85 -8.25 -18.99
C LEU A 135 11.32 -8.71 -19.04
N PRO A 136 11.61 -9.92 -19.57
CA PRO A 136 12.94 -10.51 -19.50
C PRO A 136 14.07 -9.72 -20.18
N TYR A 137 13.74 -8.81 -21.10
CA TYR A 137 14.72 -8.00 -21.84
C TYR A 137 15.01 -6.65 -21.18
N GLU A 138 14.31 -6.30 -20.11
CA GLU A 138 14.41 -4.97 -19.51
C GLU A 138 15.67 -4.83 -18.65
N ASN A 139 16.25 -3.63 -18.65
CA ASN A 139 17.24 -3.24 -17.64
C ASN A 139 16.52 -2.82 -16.35
N THR A 140 16.81 -3.50 -15.24
CA THR A 140 16.22 -3.25 -13.92
C THR A 140 17.16 -2.54 -12.94
N GLU A 141 18.35 -2.13 -13.37
CA GLU A 141 19.34 -1.47 -12.50
C GLU A 141 18.77 -0.20 -11.83
N GLY A 142 18.67 -0.17 -10.50
CA GLY A 142 18.08 0.98 -9.79
C GLY A 142 16.55 1.10 -9.90
N LEU A 143 15.86 0.06 -10.39
CA LEU A 143 14.41 -0.10 -10.29
C LEU A 143 14.08 -1.17 -9.24
N PRO A 144 13.23 -0.88 -8.23
CA PRO A 144 12.90 -1.85 -7.20
C PRO A 144 11.85 -2.87 -7.67
N ALA A 145 12.04 -4.15 -7.38
CA ALA A 145 11.05 -5.21 -7.61
C ALA A 145 9.74 -4.93 -6.85
N HIS A 146 9.84 -4.42 -5.62
CA HIS A 146 8.69 -4.08 -4.78
C HIS A 146 8.92 -2.80 -4.00
N ILE A 147 7.85 -2.02 -3.84
CA ILE A 147 7.78 -0.90 -2.89
C ILE A 147 6.72 -1.25 -1.85
N LEU A 148 7.09 -1.22 -0.57
CA LEU A 148 6.17 -1.39 0.55
C LEU A 148 6.08 -0.09 1.33
N MET A 149 4.86 0.38 1.57
CA MET A 149 4.58 1.49 2.47
C MET A 149 3.62 1.06 3.56
N GLN A 150 3.90 1.44 4.80
CA GLN A 150 3.04 1.11 5.94
C GLN A 150 3.06 2.17 7.02
N GLY A 151 1.99 2.22 7.83
CA GLY A 151 1.93 3.05 9.03
C GLY A 151 0.76 2.64 9.92
N GLU A 152 0.80 3.04 11.20
CA GLU A 152 -0.35 2.91 12.09
C GLU A 152 -1.48 3.81 11.60
N ARG A 153 -2.73 3.32 11.62
CA ARG A 153 -3.88 4.05 11.10
C ARG A 153 -3.98 5.45 11.72
N ALA A 154 -3.84 5.57 13.04
CA ALA A 154 -3.91 6.87 13.73
C ALA A 154 -2.87 7.87 13.21
N ARG A 155 -1.62 7.42 13.05
CA ARG A 155 -0.52 8.30 12.60
C ARG A 155 -0.69 8.69 11.14
N LEU A 156 -1.14 7.77 10.30
CA LEU A 156 -1.47 8.05 8.90
C LEU A 156 -2.64 9.04 8.78
N LEU A 157 -3.65 8.93 9.65
CA LEU A 157 -4.75 9.89 9.71
C LEU A 157 -4.28 11.26 10.17
N ASP A 158 -3.43 11.33 11.19
CA ASP A 158 -2.83 12.60 11.63
C ASP A 158 -2.01 13.27 10.52
N ALA A 159 -1.27 12.48 9.73
CA ALA A 159 -0.57 12.99 8.55
C ALA A 159 -1.55 13.49 7.47
N LYS A 160 -2.62 12.76 7.20
CA LYS A 160 -3.67 13.18 6.24
C LYS A 160 -4.31 14.50 6.65
N LEU A 161 -4.46 14.73 7.96
CA LEU A 161 -5.01 15.96 8.55
C LEU A 161 -3.98 17.08 8.71
N GLY A 162 -2.72 16.88 8.27
CA GLY A 162 -1.66 17.89 8.35
C GLY A 162 -1.11 18.13 9.77
N ARG A 163 -1.36 17.22 10.71
CA ARG A 163 -0.86 17.34 12.10
C ARG A 163 0.58 16.89 12.24
N VAL A 164 1.01 15.98 11.37
CA VAL A 164 2.41 15.51 11.27
C VAL A 164 2.81 15.41 9.80
N PRO A 165 4.11 15.51 9.46
CA PRO A 165 4.59 15.21 8.11
C PRO A 165 4.30 13.75 7.73
N ALA A 166 3.99 13.50 6.46
CA ALA A 166 3.67 12.15 5.98
C ALA A 166 4.83 11.16 6.21
N GLU A 167 6.06 11.63 6.03
CA GLU A 167 7.30 10.88 6.23
C GLU A 167 7.48 10.40 7.67
N ALA A 168 6.92 11.12 8.65
CA ALA A 168 6.97 10.72 10.07
C ALA A 168 5.91 9.68 10.43
N ALA A 169 4.89 9.52 9.58
CA ALA A 169 3.76 8.63 9.81
C ALA A 169 3.87 7.28 9.09
N LEU A 170 4.80 7.15 8.13
CA LEU A 170 4.93 5.96 7.31
C LEU A 170 6.38 5.46 7.21
N ALA A 171 6.54 4.16 7.13
CA ALA A 171 7.77 3.49 6.75
C ALA A 171 7.72 3.08 5.28
N VAL A 172 8.82 3.27 4.55
CA VAL A 172 9.00 2.83 3.17
C VAL A 172 10.12 1.79 3.12
N VAL A 173 9.88 0.69 2.41
CA VAL A 173 10.89 -0.33 2.11
C VAL A 173 10.88 -0.57 0.61
N GLU A 174 12.05 -0.58 0.00
CA GLU A 174 12.25 -0.83 -1.43
C GLU A 174 13.24 -1.99 -1.59
N ASP A 175 12.86 -2.98 -2.39
CA ASP A 175 13.67 -4.17 -2.67
C ASP A 175 14.18 -4.08 -4.11
N PHE A 176 15.50 -4.07 -4.32
CA PHE A 176 16.17 -3.80 -5.62
C PHE A 176 16.82 -5.05 -6.20
#